data_AF-A0A529ZJB9-F1
#
_entry.id   AF-A0A529ZJB9-F1
#
_cell.length_a   1.000
_cell.length_b   1.000
_cell.length_c   1.000
_cell.angle_alpha   90.00
_cell.angle_beta   90.00
_cell.angle_gamma   90.00
#
_symmetry.space_group_name_H-M   'P 1'
#
loop_
_entity.id
_entity.type
_entity.pdbx_description
1 polymer ?
#
loop_
_entity_poly.entity_id
_entity_poly.type
_entity_poly.pdbx_seq_one_letter_code
_entity_poly.pdbx_strand_id
1 'polypeptide(L)' 'MKKSAVDAVIRGLKRAGVSIVCYLPDSLFKELYPALDADPDIRTIRVTNEGEGAAICGGVFLSGKRAALVM' A
#
# COMPACT_ATOMS: atom_id res chain seq x y z
N MET A 1 7.83 0.53 13.06
CA MET A 1 8.88 -0.12 12.24
C MET A 1 10.16 0.72 12.25
N LYS A 2 11.34 0.13 12.03
CA LYS A 2 12.58 0.91 11.82
C LYS A 2 12.50 1.64 10.47
N LYS A 3 13.05 2.86 10.37
CA LYS A 3 13.06 3.66 9.13
C LYS A 3 13.60 2.88 7.91
N SER A 4 14.70 2.13 8.10
CA SER A 4 15.28 1.30 7.03
C SER A 4 14.32 0.26 6.46
N ALA A 5 13.40 -0.27 7.28
CA ALA A 5 12.38 -1.21 6.84
C ALA A 5 11.27 -0.51 6.05
N VAL A 6 10.81 0.65 6.51
CA VAL A 6 9.85 1.50 5.78
C VAL A 6 10.39 1.83 4.39
N ASP A 7 11.63 2.34 4.31
CA ASP A 7 12.25 2.68 3.04
C ASP A 7 12.42 1.46 2.13
N ALA A 8 12.69 0.27 2.71
CA ALA A 8 12.80 -0.96 1.95
C ALA A 8 11.46 -1.40 1.34
N VAL A 9 10.36 -1.26 2.09
CA VAL A 9 9.00 -1.56 1.60
C VAL A 9 8.64 -0.61 0.46
N ILE A 10 8.78 0.72 0.66
CA ILE A 10 8.48 1.71 -0.39
C ILE A 10 9.28 1.42 -1.66
N ARG A 11 10.59 1.21 -1.55
CA ARG A 11 11.43 0.86 -2.72
C ARG A 11 11.00 -0.46 -3.36
N GLY A 12 10.60 -1.45 -2.57
CA GLY A 12 10.11 -2.74 -3.06
C GLY A 12 8.83 -2.59 -3.88
N LEU A 13 7.85 -1.87 -3.34
CA LEU A 13 6.57 -1.57 -4.00
C LEU A 13 6.80 -0.83 -5.33
N LYS A 14 7.66 0.20 -5.33
CA LYS A 14 8.02 0.93 -6.55
C LYS A 14 8.69 0.06 -7.60
N ARG A 15 9.67 -0.77 -7.20
CA ARG A 15 10.32 -1.73 -8.13
C ARG A 15 9.33 -2.75 -8.69
N ALA A 16 8.33 -3.14 -7.90
CA ALA A 16 7.25 -4.01 -8.36
C ALA A 16 6.24 -3.29 -9.27
N GLY A 17 6.34 -1.97 -9.46
CA GLY A 17 5.41 -1.17 -10.26
C GLY A 17 4.04 -1.01 -9.60
N VAL A 18 3.96 -1.11 -8.27
CA VAL A 18 2.71 -0.89 -7.52
C VAL A 18 2.38 0.61 -7.54
N SER A 19 1.21 0.95 -8.09
CA SER A 19 0.72 2.33 -8.18
C SER A 19 -0.37 2.65 -7.16
N ILE A 20 -0.98 1.64 -6.55
CA ILE A 20 -2.06 1.77 -5.57
C ILE A 20 -1.77 0.90 -4.36
N VAL A 21 -1.94 1.43 -3.14
CA VAL A 21 -1.83 0.66 -1.90
C VAL A 21 -3.09 0.83 -1.07
N CYS A 22 -3.77 -0.28 -0.79
CA CYS A 22 -4.88 -0.33 0.15
C CYS A 22 -4.37 -0.69 1.54
N TYR A 23 -4.93 -0.10 2.59
CA TYR A 23 -4.63 -0.51 3.97
C TYR A 23 -5.77 -0.24 4.95
N LEU A 24 -5.89 -1.10 5.96
CA LEU A 24 -6.64 -0.84 7.19
C LEU A 24 -5.63 -0.37 8.25
N PRO A 25 -5.81 0.79 8.91
CA PRO A 25 -4.85 1.27 9.89
C PRO A 25 -4.75 0.37 11.14
N ASP A 26 -3.54 -0.05 11.48
CA ASP A 26 -3.20 -0.75 12.71
C ASP A 26 -1.96 -0.16 13.40
N SER A 27 -1.56 -0.74 14.53
CA SER A 27 -0.42 -0.25 15.32
C SER A 27 0.96 -0.76 14.85
N LEU A 28 1.02 -1.89 14.15
CA LEU A 28 2.24 -2.56 13.68
C LEU A 28 2.89 -1.76 12.54
N PHE A 29 2.07 -1.26 11.61
CA PHE A 29 2.51 -0.52 10.43
C PHE A 29 2.33 1.00 10.54
N LYS A 30 2.12 1.54 11.75
CA LYS A 30 1.89 2.98 12.00
C LYS A 30 2.91 3.94 11.36
N GLU A 31 4.16 3.50 11.18
CA GLU A 31 5.23 4.31 10.55
C GLU A 31 5.21 4.22 9.02
N LEU A 32 4.62 3.16 8.47
CA LEU A 32 4.57 2.91 7.03
C LEU A 32 3.43 3.67 6.35
N TYR A 33 2.26 3.78 6.97
CA TYR A 33 1.11 4.46 6.34
C TYR A 33 1.39 5.93 6.00
N PRO A 34 1.98 6.76 6.89
CA PRO A 34 2.30 8.14 6.54
C PRO A 34 3.35 8.23 5.43
N ALA A 35 4.30 7.29 5.39
CA ALA A 35 5.29 7.21 4.31
C ALA A 35 4.67 6.83 2.96
N LEU A 36 3.69 5.93 2.96
CA LEU A 36 2.90 5.59 1.77
C LEU A 36 2.04 6.78 1.31
N ASP A 37 1.34 7.44 2.24
CA ASP A 37 0.48 8.60 1.93
C ASP A 37 1.29 9.80 1.39
N ALA A 38 2.55 9.93 1.79
CA ALA A 38 3.45 10.99 1.35
C ALA A 38 4.15 10.70 0.01
N ASP A 39 4.08 9.47 -0.50
CA ASP A 39 4.79 9.09 -1.71
C ASP A 39 3.97 9.45 -2.97
N PRO A 40 4.47 10.34 -3.85
CA PRO A 40 3.70 10.83 -5.00
C PRO A 40 3.45 9.77 -6.08
N ASP A 41 4.23 8.68 -6.10
CA ASP A 41 4.08 7.62 -7.10
C ASP A 41 3.09 6.52 -6.65
N ILE A 42 2.64 6.56 -5.39
CA ILE A 42 1.75 5.57 -4.79
C ILE A 42 0.48 6.27 -4.30
N ARG A 43 -0.66 5.94 -4.91
CA ARG A 43 -1.95 6.36 -4.37
C ARG A 43 -2.38 5.43 -3.25
N THR A 44 -2.65 5.97 -2.07
CA THR A 44 -3.20 5.18 -0.96
C THR A 44 -4.72 5.18 -0.92
N ILE A 45 -5.29 4.08 -0.44
CA ILE A 45 -6.72 3.92 -0.17
C ILE A 45 -6.88 3.32 1.23
N ARG A 46 -7.38 4.12 2.16
CA ARG A 46 -7.78 3.64 3.49
C ARG A 46 -9.10 2.88 3.35
N VAL A 47 -9.13 1.65 3.85
CA VAL A 47 -10.34 0.80 3.85
C VAL A 47 -10.87 0.61 5.25
N THR A 48 -12.14 0.24 5.37
CA THR A 48 -12.78 -0.08 6.65
C THR A 48 -12.78 -1.57 6.95
N ASN A 49 -12.47 -2.40 5.94
CA ASN A 49 -12.31 -3.84 6.05
C ASN A 49 -11.26 -4.34 5.06
N GLU A 50 -10.48 -5.34 5.44
CA GLU A 50 -9.42 -5.92 4.61
C GLU A 50 -9.96 -6.56 3.32
N GLY A 51 -11.17 -7.12 3.37
CA GLY A 51 -11.87 -7.69 2.22
C GLY A 51 -12.19 -6.64 1.13
N GLU A 52 -12.50 -5.41 1.53
CA GLU A 52 -12.67 -4.29 0.58
C GLU A 52 -11.33 -3.97 -0.12
N GLY A 53 -10.24 -3.94 0.65
CA GLY A 53 -8.90 -3.72 0.12
C GLY A 53 -8.49 -4.82 -0.86
N ALA A 54 -8.79 -6.08 -0.56
CA ALA A 54 -8.55 -7.19 -1.46
C ALA A 54 -9.38 -7.06 -2.76
N ALA A 55 -10.66 -6.72 -2.66
CA ALA A 55 -11.53 -6.50 -3.81
C ALA A 55 -11.04 -5.34 -4.70
N ILE A 56 -10.63 -4.22 -4.10
CA ILE A 56 -10.06 -3.07 -4.82
C ILE A 56 -8.78 -3.48 -5.55
N CYS A 57 -7.85 -4.18 -4.87
CA CYS A 57 -6.63 -4.69 -5.49
C CYS A 57 -6.93 -5.61 -6.69
N GLY A 58 -7.94 -6.48 -6.58
CA GLY A 58 -8.43 -7.30 -7.69
C GLY A 58 -8.92 -6.47 -8.87
N GLY A 59 -9.75 -5.45 -8.62
CA GLY A 59 -10.21 -4.52 -9.66
C GLY A 59 -9.06 -3.76 -10.34
N VAL A 60 -8.06 -3.30 -9.58
CA VAL A 60 -6.87 -2.63 -10.12
C VAL A 60 -6.08 -3.59 -11.01
N PHE A 61 -5.90 -4.84 -10.59
CA PHE A 61 -5.21 -5.86 -11.40
C PHE A 61 -5.88 -6.08 -12.76
N LEU A 62 -7.22 -6.15 -12.79
CA LEU A 62 -7.99 -6.29 -14.02
C LEU A 62 -7.81 -5.10 -14.98
N SER A 63 -7.38 -3.93 -14.50
CA SER A 63 -7.03 -2.77 -15.33
C SER A 63 -5.62 -2.82 -15.95
N GLY A 64 -4.85 -3.88 -15.68
CA GLY A 64 -3.45 -4.00 -16.10
C GLY A 64 -2.45 -3.25 -15.20
N LYS A 65 -2.93 -2.63 -14.11
CA LYS A 65 -2.10 -1.96 -13.09
C LYS A 65 -1.82 -2.90 -11.92
N ARG A 66 -0.90 -2.51 -11.05
CA ARG A 66 -0.55 -3.27 -9.84
C ARG A 66 -0.95 -2.52 -8.59
N ALA A 67 -1.54 -3.25 -7.65
CA ALA A 67 -1.87 -2.77 -6.32
C ALA A 67 -1.30 -3.72 -5.26
N ALA A 68 -1.13 -3.20 -4.05
CA ALA A 68 -0.82 -4.01 -2.87
C ALA A 68 -1.81 -3.72 -1.75
N LEU A 69 -2.09 -4.74 -0.95
CA LEU A 69 -2.83 -4.62 0.29
C LEU A 69 -1.82 -4.75 1.44
N VAL A 70 -1.77 -3.75 2.33
CA VAL A 70 -0.88 -3.72 3.49
C VAL A 70 -1.71 -3.90 4.77
N MET A 71 -1.32 -4.89 5.57
CA MET A 71 -1.93 -5.37 6.82
C MET A 71 -0.87 -5.96 7.72
#